data_AF-A0A0H2RPE4-F1
#
_entry.id   AF-A0A0H2RPE4-F1
#
_cell.length_a   1.000
_cell.length_b   1.000
_cell.length_c   1.000
_cell.angle_alpha   90.00
_cell.angle_beta   90.00
_cell.angle_gamma   90.00
#
_symmetry.space_group_name_H-M   'P 1'
#
loop_
_entity.id
_entity.type
_entity.pdbx_description
1 polymer ?
#
loop_
_entity_poly.entity_id
_entity_poly.type
_entity_poly.pdbx_seq_one_letter_code
_entity_poly.pdbx_strand_id
1 'polypeptide(L)'
;MTTPSSFLDHPKSPMPAHESAEMLSNHDDLPLMRTPTLEGLPIDVHDHLLCMLPDEETLKAAVLSCKPFHEAYKSRKESIDKEVFDNRKAIELLIMQRTMWQILDVALDTLKLLNGRGTESENRESI
;
A
#
# COMPACT_ATOMS: atom_id res chain seq x y z
N MET A 1 81.93 -12.92 -2.85
CA MET A 1 80.67 -13.60 -2.48
C MET A 1 80.25 -14.50 -3.63
N THR A 2 79.66 -15.64 -3.31
CA THR A 2 79.93 -16.95 -3.92
C THR A 2 78.74 -17.44 -4.76
N THR A 3 79.02 -17.80 -6.02
CA THR A 3 78.38 -18.76 -6.99
C THR A 3 76.86 -18.91 -7.21
N PRO A 4 76.46 -19.36 -8.43
CA PRO A 4 75.08 -19.38 -8.96
C PRO A 4 74.40 -20.76 -8.87
N SER A 5 73.09 -20.86 -9.16
CA SER A 5 72.45 -22.16 -9.44
C SER A 5 71.25 -22.03 -10.39
N SER A 6 71.37 -22.69 -11.53
CA SER A 6 70.32 -23.13 -12.46
C SER A 6 69.63 -24.42 -11.96
N PHE A 7 68.77 -25.02 -12.81
CA PHE A 7 68.04 -26.32 -12.71
C PHE A 7 66.63 -26.21 -12.09
N LEU A 8 65.51 -26.80 -12.55
CA LEU A 8 65.07 -27.76 -13.61
C LEU A 8 63.57 -27.47 -13.86
N ASP A 9 63.00 -27.54 -15.06
CA ASP A 9 62.59 -28.72 -15.85
C ASP A 9 61.31 -29.47 -15.35
N HIS A 10 60.47 -29.84 -16.33
CA HIS A 10 59.06 -30.30 -16.40
C HIS A 10 58.64 -31.53 -15.52
N PRO A 11 57.41 -32.14 -15.54
CA PRO A 11 56.30 -32.10 -16.52
C PRO A 11 54.82 -32.26 -16.00
N LYS A 12 53.93 -32.32 -17.00
CA LYS A 12 52.47 -32.53 -17.10
C LYS A 12 52.02 -33.99 -16.85
N SER A 13 50.86 -34.24 -16.21
CA SER A 13 49.84 -35.30 -16.50
C SER A 13 48.68 -35.35 -15.45
N PRO A 14 47.58 -36.15 -15.57
CA PRO A 14 46.29 -35.84 -16.19
C PRO A 14 45.04 -35.98 -15.25
N MET A 15 43.87 -35.48 -15.70
CA MET A 15 42.51 -35.78 -15.18
C MET A 15 42.14 -37.28 -15.31
N PRO A 16 41.14 -37.89 -14.59
CA PRO A 16 39.73 -37.43 -14.57
C PRO A 16 38.80 -37.84 -13.38
N ALA A 17 37.54 -37.39 -13.51
CA ALA A 17 36.28 -37.95 -13.00
C ALA A 17 35.92 -37.82 -11.50
N HIS A 18 34.99 -36.88 -11.20
CA HIS A 18 33.68 -37.30 -10.70
C HIS A 18 32.60 -36.26 -11.04
N GLU A 19 31.72 -36.66 -11.95
CA GLU A 19 30.41 -36.07 -12.23
C GLU A 19 29.57 -36.05 -10.95
N SER A 20 29.18 -34.87 -10.46
CA SER A 20 27.97 -34.65 -9.63
C SER A 20 27.74 -33.14 -9.38
N ALA A 21 27.80 -32.31 -10.43
CA ALA A 21 27.44 -30.90 -10.35
C ALA A 21 26.25 -30.51 -11.26
N GLU A 22 25.59 -31.49 -11.87
CA GLU A 22 24.43 -31.29 -12.75
C GLU A 22 23.13 -31.63 -12.03
N MET A 23 22.78 -30.91 -10.96
CA MET A 23 21.38 -30.79 -10.50
C MET A 23 21.09 -29.39 -9.95
N LEU A 24 21.70 -28.34 -10.52
CA LEU A 24 21.13 -27.00 -10.41
C LEU A 24 19.97 -26.92 -11.40
N SER A 25 18.85 -27.48 -10.97
CA SER A 25 17.55 -27.40 -11.63
C SER A 25 17.28 -25.96 -12.03
N ASN A 26 17.17 -25.76 -13.35
CA ASN A 26 16.86 -24.51 -14.01
C ASN A 26 15.61 -23.87 -13.39
N HIS A 27 15.80 -22.83 -12.59
CA HIS A 27 14.75 -21.85 -12.32
C HIS A 27 14.94 -20.68 -13.30
N ASP A 28 14.90 -21.00 -14.59
CA ASP A 28 14.74 -19.98 -15.63
C ASP A 28 13.30 -19.46 -15.56
N ASP A 29 13.20 -18.15 -15.40
CA ASP A 29 12.09 -17.29 -15.80
C ASP A 29 10.75 -17.47 -15.06
N LEU A 30 10.76 -17.23 -13.74
CA LEU A 30 9.63 -16.49 -13.19
C LEU A 30 9.68 -15.08 -13.81
N PRO A 31 8.63 -14.59 -14.49
CA PRO A 31 8.61 -13.22 -14.96
C PRO A 31 8.89 -12.34 -13.74
N LEU A 32 10.01 -11.63 -13.77
CA LEU A 32 10.31 -10.60 -12.79
C LEU A 32 9.17 -9.60 -12.92
N MET A 33 8.14 -9.75 -12.09
CA MET A 33 7.04 -8.81 -11.93
C MET A 33 7.67 -7.55 -11.37
N ARG A 34 8.29 -6.77 -12.27
CA ARG A 34 8.71 -5.41 -11.96
C ARG A 34 7.43 -4.69 -11.67
N THR A 35 7.16 -4.50 -10.38
CA THR A 35 6.18 -3.52 -9.95
C THR A 35 6.56 -2.20 -10.65
N PRO A 36 5.60 -1.51 -11.29
CA PRO A 36 5.89 -0.23 -11.89
C PRO A 36 6.54 0.66 -10.84
N THR A 37 7.78 1.08 -11.10
CA THR A 37 8.53 1.89 -10.16
C THR A 37 7.95 3.29 -10.16
N LEU A 38 7.54 3.75 -8.98
CA LEU A 38 7.10 5.13 -8.78
C LEU A 38 8.20 6.13 -9.21
N GLU A 39 9.47 5.74 -9.16
CA GLU A 39 10.63 6.54 -9.58
C GLU A 39 10.61 7.05 -11.03
N GLY A 40 9.84 6.41 -11.92
CA GLY A 40 9.72 6.85 -13.31
C GLY A 40 8.61 7.87 -13.56
N LEU A 41 7.82 8.21 -12.55
CA LEU A 41 6.68 9.12 -12.72
C LEU A 41 7.12 10.59 -12.65
N PRO A 42 6.43 11.48 -13.38
CA PRO A 42 6.59 12.92 -13.23
C PRO A 42 6.29 13.39 -11.81
N ILE A 43 6.98 14.45 -11.37
CA ILE A 43 6.85 14.99 -10.00
C ILE A 43 5.42 15.50 -9.70
N ASP A 44 4.72 16.01 -10.70
CA ASP A 44 3.32 16.44 -10.61
C ASP A 44 2.37 15.27 -10.33
N VAL A 45 2.68 14.07 -10.81
CA VAL A 45 1.91 12.86 -10.47
C VAL A 45 2.15 12.48 -9.01
N HIS A 46 3.39 12.58 -8.52
CA HIS A 46 3.69 12.34 -7.12
C HIS A 46 2.99 13.34 -6.20
N ASP A 47 3.03 14.63 -6.54
CA ASP A 47 2.30 15.67 -5.81
C ASP A 47 0.81 15.33 -5.74
N HIS A 48 0.21 15.00 -6.89
CA HIS A 48 -1.22 14.68 -6.94
C HIS A 48 -1.58 13.47 -6.08
N LEU A 49 -0.75 12.42 -6.09
CA LEU A 49 -0.94 11.25 -5.24
C LEU A 49 -0.87 11.60 -3.76
N LEU A 50 0.07 12.44 -3.35
CA LEU A 50 0.21 12.89 -1.95
C LEU A 50 -0.98 13.74 -1.51
N CYS A 51 -1.50 14.60 -2.40
CA CYS A 51 -2.66 15.44 -2.16
C CYS A 51 -3.97 14.64 -1.98
N MET A 52 -4.08 13.43 -2.52
CA MET A 52 -5.27 12.58 -2.38
C MET A 52 -5.29 11.75 -1.10
N LEU A 53 -4.25 11.82 -0.27
CA LEU A 53 -4.17 10.99 0.92
C LEU A 53 -5.23 11.41 1.96
N PRO A 54 -5.80 10.44 2.69
CA PRO A 54 -6.94 10.68 3.55
C PRO A 54 -6.58 11.37 4.87
N ASP A 55 -5.33 11.23 5.33
CA ASP A 55 -4.88 11.71 6.62
C ASP A 55 -3.35 11.90 6.68
N GLU A 56 -2.92 12.56 7.76
CA GLU A 56 -1.52 12.91 8.01
C GLU A 56 -0.62 11.70 8.27
N GLU A 57 -1.13 10.62 8.87
CA GLU A 57 -0.34 9.42 9.16
C GLU A 57 -0.02 8.68 7.87
N THR A 58 -1.01 8.54 7.00
CA THR A 58 -0.86 7.98 5.66
C THR A 58 0.10 8.83 4.82
N LEU A 59 0.02 10.16 4.92
CA LEU A 59 0.98 11.07 4.28
C LEU A 59 2.41 10.83 4.76
N LYS A 60 2.64 10.76 6.06
CA LYS A 60 3.97 10.48 6.63
C LYS A 60 4.51 9.13 6.14
N ALA A 61 3.68 8.10 6.13
CA ALA A 61 4.07 6.79 5.63
C ALA A 61 4.45 6.82 4.14
N ALA A 62 3.67 7.50 3.31
CA ALA A 62 3.96 7.67 1.88
C ALA A 62 5.29 8.42 1.65
N VAL A 63 5.50 9.53 2.36
CA VAL A 63 6.74 10.33 2.28
C VAL A 63 7.97 9.53 2.68
N LEU A 64 7.85 8.62 3.65
CA LEU A 64 8.94 7.75 4.10
C LEU A 64 9.15 6.53 3.20
N SER A 65 8.17 6.19 2.36
CA SER A 65 8.22 4.97 1.54
C SER A 65 9.22 5.07 0.38
N CYS A 66 9.39 6.24 -0.23
CA CYS A 66 10.29 6.41 -1.37
C CYS A 66 10.80 7.85 -1.53
N LYS A 67 11.94 7.96 -2.21
CA LYS A 67 12.62 9.24 -2.46
C LYS A 67 11.79 10.22 -3.32
N PRO A 68 11.12 9.80 -4.41
CA PRO A 68 10.30 10.71 -5.21
C PRO A 68 9.18 11.38 -4.40
N PHE A 69 8.48 10.64 -3.53
CA PHE A 69 7.47 11.24 -2.65
C PHE A 69 8.07 12.19 -1.63
N HIS A 70 9.26 11.89 -1.09
CA HIS A 70 9.95 12.82 -0.22
C HIS A 70 10.29 14.15 -0.93
N GLU A 71 10.79 14.10 -2.16
CA GLU A 71 11.15 15.29 -2.94
C GLU A 71 9.91 16.10 -3.33
N ALA A 72 8.86 15.44 -3.82
CA ALA A 72 7.55 16.03 -4.12
C ALA A 72 6.99 16.75 -2.87
N TYR A 73 6.91 16.03 -1.74
CA TYR A 73 6.45 16.59 -0.47
C TYR A 73 7.26 17.80 -0.02
N LYS A 74 8.59 17.72 -0.07
CA LYS A 74 9.46 18.82 0.33
C LYS A 74 9.24 20.09 -0.51
N SER A 75 8.92 19.93 -1.79
CA SER A 75 8.72 21.06 -2.70
C SER A 75 7.41 21.83 -2.45
N ARG A 76 6.35 21.13 -2.00
CA ARG A 76 4.99 21.67 -1.87
C ARG A 76 4.32 21.38 -0.53
N LYS A 77 5.13 21.21 0.53
CA LYS A 77 4.69 20.78 1.86
C LYS A 77 3.41 21.45 2.34
N GLU A 78 3.37 22.78 2.38
CA GLU A 78 2.23 23.53 2.92
C GLU A 78 0.92 23.30 2.13
N SER A 79 1.03 23.17 0.81
CA SER A 79 -0.11 22.86 -0.07
C SER A 79 -0.64 21.46 0.19
N ILE A 80 0.27 20.48 0.27
CA ILE A 80 -0.08 19.07 0.48
C ILE A 80 -0.67 18.88 1.88
N ASP A 81 -0.05 19.43 2.91
CA ASP A 81 -0.55 19.35 4.30
C ASP A 81 -1.97 19.93 4.40
N LYS A 82 -2.24 21.06 3.72
CA LYS A 82 -3.57 21.67 3.67
C LYS A 82 -4.59 20.79 2.95
N GLU A 83 -4.26 20.25 1.78
CA GLU A 83 -5.17 19.38 1.03
C GLU A 83 -5.50 18.09 1.81
N VAL A 84 -4.51 17.45 2.41
CA VAL A 84 -4.71 16.26 3.25
C VAL A 84 -5.59 16.57 4.47
N PHE A 85 -5.42 17.74 5.08
CA PHE A 85 -6.29 18.20 6.16
C PHE A 85 -7.74 18.42 5.69
N ASP A 86 -7.93 19.06 4.53
CA ASP A 86 -9.25 19.29 3.94
C ASP A 86 -9.92 17.95 3.55
N ASN A 87 -9.15 16.97 3.03
CA ASN A 87 -9.62 15.61 2.75
C ASN A 87 -10.12 14.89 4.00
N ARG A 88 -9.34 14.95 5.08
CA ARG A 88 -9.73 14.34 6.37
C ARG A 88 -11.07 14.89 6.84
N LYS A 89 -11.26 16.20 6.80
CA LYS A 89 -12.53 16.85 7.16
C LYS A 89 -13.68 16.41 6.26
N ALA A 90 -13.44 16.30 4.96
CA ALA A 90 -14.45 15.85 4.01
C ALA A 90 -14.90 14.40 4.33
N ILE A 91 -13.95 13.51 4.64
CA ILE A 91 -14.24 12.13 5.04
C ILE A 91 -15.03 12.10 6.35
N GLU A 92 -14.61 12.84 7.37
CA GLU A 92 -15.32 12.94 8.66
C GLU A 92 -16.76 13.44 8.47
N LEU A 93 -16.97 14.44 7.61
CA LEU A 93 -18.30 14.95 7.27
C LEU A 93 -19.17 13.90 6.58
N LEU A 94 -18.61 13.15 5.62
CA LEU A 94 -19.33 12.08 4.93
C LEU A 94 -19.75 10.96 5.88
N ILE A 95 -18.87 10.58 6.81
CA ILE A 95 -19.18 9.58 7.85
C ILE A 95 -20.32 10.09 8.74
N MET A 96 -20.25 11.35 9.18
CA MET A 96 -21.29 11.95 10.02
C MET A 96 -22.64 12.00 9.29
N GLN A 97 -22.67 12.44 8.04
CA GLN A 97 -23.88 12.47 7.22
C GLN A 97 -24.47 11.08 7.05
N ARG A 98 -23.65 10.08 6.72
CA ARG A 98 -24.09 8.69 6.59
C ARG A 98 -24.72 8.18 7.89
N THR A 99 -24.10 8.49 9.03
CA THR A 99 -24.58 8.08 10.35
C THR A 99 -25.92 8.72 10.67
N MET A 100 -26.10 10.01 10.39
CA MET A 100 -27.38 10.70 10.56
C MET A 100 -28.49 10.08 9.70
N TRP A 101 -28.20 9.76 8.43
CA TRP A 101 -29.16 9.09 7.56
C TRP A 101 -29.58 7.72 8.09
N GLN A 102 -28.63 6.93 8.59
CA GLN A 102 -28.93 5.63 9.19
C GLN A 102 -29.81 5.76 10.44
N ILE A 103 -29.55 6.76 11.29
CA ILE A 103 -30.37 7.03 12.47
C ILE A 103 -31.80 7.42 12.08
N LEU A 104 -31.95 8.30 11.08
CA LEU A 104 -33.25 8.73 10.61
C LEU A 104 -34.06 7.57 10.03
N ASP A 105 -33.44 6.68 9.27
CA ASP A 105 -34.09 5.50 8.69
C ASP A 105 -34.62 4.57 9.79
N VAL A 106 -33.78 4.26 10.78
CA VAL A 106 -34.16 3.45 11.95
C VAL A 106 -35.28 4.11 12.75
N ALA A 107 -35.21 5.43 12.96
CA ALA A 107 -36.25 6.17 13.69
C ALA A 107 -37.58 6.14 12.94
N LEU A 108 -37.58 6.32 11.62
CA LEU A 108 -38.77 6.25 10.77
C LEU A 108 -39.40 4.86 10.83
N ASP A 109 -38.60 3.80 10.73
CA ASP A 109 -39.10 2.43 10.81
C ASP A 109 -39.65 2.09 12.20
N THR A 110 -39.01 2.59 13.26
CA THR A 110 -39.51 2.46 14.64
C THR A 110 -40.86 3.16 14.79
N LEU A 111 -41.02 4.38 14.26
CA LEU A 111 -42.29 5.11 14.32
C LEU A 111 -43.41 4.40 13.56
N LYS A 112 -43.13 3.84 12.37
CA LYS A 112 -44.11 3.02 11.63
C LYS A 112 -44.56 1.81 12.44
N LEU A 113 -43.63 1.11 13.09
CA LEU A 113 -43.93 -0.06 13.91
C LEU A 113 -44.79 0.31 15.13
N LEU A 114 -44.48 1.42 15.81
CA LEU A 114 -45.26 1.91 16.94
C LEU A 114 -46.67 2.33 16.52
N ASN A 115 -46.80 2.98 15.36
CA ASN A 115 -48.11 3.40 14.85
C ASN A 115 -48.97 2.20 14.42
N GLY A 116 -48.38 1.17 13.81
CA GLY A 116 -49.10 -0.06 13.45
C GLY A 116 -49.54 -0.91 14.64
N ARG A 117 -48.86 -0.81 15.79
CA ARG A 117 -49.25 -1.49 17.03
C ARG A 117 -50.44 -0.86 17.74
N GLY A 118 -50.73 0.43 17.52
CA GLY A 118 -51.90 1.10 18.10
C GLY A 118 -53.23 0.60 17.52
N THR A 119 -53.25 0.20 16.25
CA THR A 119 -54.46 -0.29 15.57
C THR A 119 -54.84 -1.74 15.91
N GLU A 120 -53.93 -2.53 16.47
CA GLU A 120 -54.22 -3.93 16.84
C GLU A 120 -54.71 -4.10 18.29
N SER A 121 -54.44 -3.13 19.19
CA SER A 121 -54.88 -3.24 20.59
C SER A 121 -56.33 -2.79 20.82
N GLU A 122 -56.86 -1.85 20.02
CA GLU A 122 -58.26 -1.40 20.16
C GLU A 122 -59.29 -2.45 19.68
N ASN A 123 -58.89 -3.42 18.86
CA ASN A 123 -59.81 -4.41 18.29
C ASN A 123 -60.03 -5.65 19.17
N ARG A 124 -59.46 -5.69 20.39
CA ARG A 124 -59.61 -6.81 21.34
C ARG A 124 -60.41 -6.48 22.60
N GLU A 125 -60.85 -5.23 22.78
CA GLU A 125 -61.70 -4.82 23.92
C GLU A 125 -63.21 -4.75 23.60
N SER A 126 -63.62 -5.21 22.41
CA SER A 126 -65.04 -5.32 22.01
C SER A 126 -65.43 -6.78 21.74
N ILE A 127 -65.40 -7.64 22.77
CA ILE A 127 -66.10 -8.94 22.79
C ILE A 127 -66.73 -9.14 24.16
#